data_AF-A0A958Z2F6-F1
#
_entry.id   AF-A0A958Z2F6-F1
#
_cell.length_a   1.000
_cell.length_b   1.000
_cell.length_c   1.000
_cell.angle_alpha   90.00
_cell.angle_beta   90.00
_cell.angle_gamma   90.00
#
_symmetry.space_group_name_H-M   'P 1'
#
loop_
_entity.id
_entity.type
_entity.pdbx_description
1 polymer ?
#
loop_
_entity_poly.entity_id
_entity_poly.type
_entity_poly.pdbx_seq_one_letter_code
_entity_poly.pdbx_strand_id
1 'polypeptide(L)'
;MRKLIIVQTATPDYRKKFYVFIKQHLKDYFELYSGDNYFEPTVESDKTIDFNISIKNHFLFGNRLLFQTGIFWKQVIKENVLVLEMNPRILSNWIILLLRRAIGRETVLWGHAWPRSGLESKSDKFRNFMRLLGNKIIVYT
;
A
#
# COMPACT_ATOMS: atom_id res chain seq x y z
N MET A 1 8.50 -13.18 16.00
CA MET A 1 7.30 -12.74 15.23
C MET A 1 7.78 -11.91 14.04
N ARG A 2 7.22 -12.08 12.83
CA ARG A 2 7.60 -11.25 11.66
C ARG A 2 6.97 -9.86 11.79
N LYS A 3 7.69 -8.79 11.42
CA LYS A 3 7.12 -7.43 11.39
C LYS A 3 6.00 -7.33 10.34
N LEU A 4 4.96 -6.58 10.65
CA LEU A 4 3.95 -6.11 9.71
C LEU A 4 4.31 -4.71 9.24
N ILE A 5 4.45 -4.55 7.93
CA ILE A 5 4.76 -3.27 7.30
C ILE A 5 3.58 -2.90 6.41
N ILE A 6 2.98 -1.74 6.60
CA ILE A 6 1.91 -1.24 5.73
C ILE A 6 2.44 -0.01 4.99
N VAL A 7 2.35 -0.02 3.66
CA VAL A 7 2.63 1.15 2.81
C VAL A 7 1.33 1.57 2.16
N GLN A 8 0.96 2.84 2.34
CA GLN A 8 -0.21 3.46 1.73
C GLN A 8 0.19 4.69 0.94
N THR A 9 -0.63 5.06 -0.03
CA THR A 9 -0.47 6.35 -0.69
C THR A 9 -0.78 7.49 0.30
N ALA A 10 -1.86 7.36 1.07
CA ALA A 10 -2.26 8.29 2.13
C ALA A 10 -2.94 7.54 3.30
N THR A 11 -2.94 8.14 4.49
CA THR A 11 -3.53 7.59 5.72
C THR A 11 -4.58 8.54 6.29
N PRO A 12 -5.78 8.62 5.68
CA PRO A 12 -6.81 9.56 6.10
C PRO A 12 -7.37 9.24 7.50
N ASP A 13 -7.95 10.26 8.12
CA ASP A 13 -8.47 10.27 9.50
C ASP A 13 -9.43 9.11 9.80
N TYR A 14 -10.31 8.75 8.85
CA TYR A 14 -11.25 7.65 9.00
C TYR A 14 -10.57 6.28 9.14
N ARG A 15 -9.30 6.13 8.72
CA ARG A 15 -8.50 4.91 8.93
C ARG A 15 -7.65 4.95 10.20
N LYS A 16 -7.57 6.09 10.90
CA LYS A 16 -6.74 6.24 12.11
C LYS A 16 -7.02 5.17 13.16
N LYS A 17 -8.29 4.94 13.50
CA LYS A 17 -8.69 3.94 14.52
C LYS A 17 -8.17 2.54 14.20
N PHE A 18 -8.17 2.16 12.92
CA PHE A 18 -7.65 0.88 12.47
C PHE A 18 -6.13 0.78 12.69
N TYR A 19 -5.37 1.79 12.29
CA TYR A 19 -3.91 1.77 12.49
C TYR A 19 -3.51 1.84 13.98
N VAL A 20 -4.24 2.62 14.78
CA VAL A 20 -4.05 2.70 16.23
C VAL A 20 -4.28 1.33 16.87
N PHE A 21 -5.36 0.64 16.49
CA PHE A 21 -5.64 -0.71 16.95
C PHE A 21 -4.48 -1.67 16.63
N ILE A 22 -3.98 -1.67 15.38
CA ILE A 22 -2.84 -2.51 14.99
C ILE A 22 -1.59 -2.15 15.81
N LYS A 23 -1.29 -0.86 15.97
CA LYS A 23 -0.12 -0.40 16.74
C LYS A 23 -0.18 -0.84 18.19
N GLN A 24 -1.34 -0.78 18.83
CA GLN A 24 -1.54 -1.24 20.21
C GLN A 24 -1.28 -2.74 20.37
N HIS A 25 -1.70 -3.56 19.39
CA HIS A 25 -1.56 -5.02 19.46
C HIS A 25 -0.17 -5.51 19.05
N LEU A 26 0.45 -4.90 18.03
CA LEU A 26 1.73 -5.34 17.49
C LEU A 26 2.94 -4.56 18.01
N LYS A 27 2.73 -3.39 18.62
CA LYS A 27 3.78 -2.53 19.21
C LYS A 27 4.91 -2.27 18.22
N ASP A 28 6.13 -2.73 18.50
CA ASP A 28 7.33 -2.54 17.68
C ASP A 28 7.39 -3.47 16.45
N TYR A 29 6.46 -4.42 16.35
CA TYR A 29 6.30 -5.28 15.19
C TYR A 29 5.41 -4.67 14.11
N PHE A 30 5.04 -3.39 14.23
CA PHE A 30 4.26 -2.66 13.22
C PHE A 30 4.92 -1.36 12.81
N GLU A 31 5.06 -1.17 11.49
CA GLU A 31 5.48 0.09 10.87
C GLU A 31 4.46 0.51 9.80
N LEU A 32 4.06 1.77 9.84
CA LEU A 32 3.16 2.39 8.87
C LEU A 32 3.93 3.44 8.08
N TYR A 33 3.79 3.39 6.76
CA TYR A 33 4.37 4.35 5.84
C TYR A 33 3.28 4.94 4.96
N SER A 34 3.24 6.26 4.82
CA SER A 34 2.36 6.91 3.85
C SER A 34 2.91 8.23 3.33
N GLY A 35 2.49 8.60 2.12
CA GLY A 35 2.69 9.96 1.64
C GLY A 35 1.65 10.92 2.22
N ASP A 36 1.69 12.16 1.79
CA ASP A 36 0.86 13.23 2.36
C ASP A 36 -0.56 13.26 1.78
N ASN A 37 -0.73 12.88 0.51
CA ASN A 37 -1.99 12.96 -0.21
C ASN A 37 -2.17 11.82 -1.22
N TYR A 38 -3.43 11.54 -1.55
CA TYR A 38 -3.83 10.56 -2.54
C TYR A 38 -3.89 11.16 -3.96
N PHE A 39 -4.30 10.36 -4.94
CA PHE A 39 -4.52 10.86 -6.31
C PHE A 39 -5.59 11.95 -6.36
N GLU A 40 -6.63 11.82 -5.55
CA GLU A 40 -7.64 12.82 -5.27
C GLU A 40 -7.10 13.82 -4.23
N PRO A 41 -7.01 15.13 -4.53
CA PRO A 41 -6.44 16.13 -3.62
C PRO A 41 -7.17 16.24 -2.28
N THR A 42 -8.44 15.88 -2.22
CA THR A 42 -9.26 15.94 -1.00
C THR A 42 -8.95 14.81 -0.01
N VAL A 43 -8.18 13.79 -0.40
CA VAL A 43 -7.81 12.68 0.47
C VAL A 43 -6.37 12.87 0.93
N GLU A 44 -6.24 13.43 2.13
CA GLU A 44 -4.95 13.72 2.77
C GLU A 44 -4.68 12.79 3.95
N SER A 45 -3.41 12.63 4.30
CA SER A 45 -2.99 11.88 5.47
C SER A 45 -3.25 12.67 6.75
N ASP A 46 -3.78 11.98 7.74
CA ASP A 46 -3.97 12.52 9.07
C ASP A 46 -2.61 12.64 9.79
N LYS A 47 -2.17 13.89 9.97
CA LYS A 47 -0.89 14.23 10.63
C LYS A 47 -0.88 13.90 12.13
N THR A 48 -2.02 13.56 12.71
CA THR A 48 -2.14 13.16 14.12
C THR A 48 -1.85 11.68 14.37
N ILE A 49 -1.52 10.91 13.33
CA ILE A 49 -0.99 9.53 13.44
C ILE A 49 0.53 9.61 13.67
N ASP A 50 0.93 9.75 14.93
CA ASP A 50 2.32 10.01 15.36
C ASP A 50 3.33 8.90 14.98
N PHE A 51 2.89 7.65 14.88
CA PHE A 51 3.74 6.52 14.47
C PHE A 51 3.79 6.32 12.94
N ASN A 52 3.11 7.15 12.16
CA ASN A 52 3.21 7.10 10.70
C ASN A 52 4.55 7.70 10.23
N ILE A 53 5.27 6.95 9.39
CA ILE A 53 6.53 7.39 8.82
C ILE A 53 6.23 7.98 7.44
N SER A 54 6.35 9.31 7.31
CA SER A 54 6.10 10.00 6.05
C SER A 54 7.10 9.57 4.95
N ILE A 55 6.56 9.36 3.75
CA ILE A 55 7.30 9.01 2.53
C ILE A 55 6.89 9.96 1.39
N LYS A 56 7.66 10.01 0.31
CA LYS A 56 7.39 10.93 -0.80
C LYS A 56 6.58 10.26 -1.90
N ASN A 57 5.46 10.89 -2.25
CA ASN A 57 4.64 10.55 -3.41
C ASN A 57 5.07 11.39 -4.61
N HIS A 58 5.55 10.74 -5.68
CA HIS A 58 5.85 11.40 -6.96
C HIS A 58 4.72 11.11 -7.94
N PHE A 59 3.83 12.08 -8.13
CA PHE A 59 2.76 11.98 -9.12
C PHE A 59 3.29 12.29 -10.52
N LEU A 60 2.95 11.42 -11.47
CA LEU A 60 3.45 11.47 -12.84
C LEU A 60 2.27 11.62 -13.82
N PHE A 61 2.55 12.20 -14.99
CA PHE A 61 1.60 12.38 -16.09
C PHE A 61 0.29 13.08 -15.66
N GLY A 62 0.39 14.14 -14.87
CA GLY A 62 -0.77 14.88 -14.37
C GLY A 62 -1.62 14.05 -13.41
N ASN A 63 -1.01 13.51 -12.35
CA ASN A 63 -1.65 12.68 -11.32
C ASN A 63 -2.27 11.38 -11.85
N ARG A 64 -1.84 10.86 -13.00
CA ARG A 64 -2.34 9.58 -13.53
C ARG A 64 -1.63 8.38 -12.93
N LEU A 65 -0.34 8.51 -12.66
CA LEU A 65 0.49 7.46 -12.06
C LEU A 65 1.20 7.99 -10.81
N LEU A 66 1.60 7.07 -9.93
CA LEU A 66 2.32 7.39 -8.71
C LEU A 66 3.57 6.52 -8.60
N PHE A 67 4.68 7.13 -8.17
CA PHE A 67 5.86 6.42 -7.71
C PHE A 67 6.20 6.85 -6.27
N GLN A 68 6.26 5.91 -5.34
CA GLN A 68 6.58 6.21 -3.94
C GLN A 68 8.06 5.97 -3.63
N THR A 69 8.71 6.95 -3.00
CA THR A 69 10.11 6.86 -2.53
C THR A 69 10.20 7.13 -1.04
N GLY A 70 11.21 6.60 -0.37
CA GLY A 70 11.42 6.82 1.06
C GLY A 70 12.12 5.66 1.74
N ILE A 71 12.22 5.74 3.06
CA ILE A 71 12.99 4.77 3.85
C ILE A 71 12.37 3.36 3.86
N PHE A 72 11.09 3.21 3.49
CA PHE A 72 10.39 1.93 3.45
C PHE A 72 10.98 0.93 2.44
N TRP A 73 11.71 1.40 1.42
CA TRP A 73 12.36 0.52 0.43
C TRP A 73 13.33 -0.47 1.09
N LYS A 74 13.93 -0.13 2.25
CA LYS A 74 14.76 -1.07 3.04
C LYS A 74 13.99 -2.29 3.56
N GLN A 75 12.67 -2.20 3.66
CA GLN A 75 11.80 -3.29 4.13
C GLN A 75 11.45 -4.27 3.00
N VAL A 76 11.65 -3.88 1.73
CA VAL A 76 11.25 -4.68 0.56
C VAL A 76 12.01 -6.01 0.49
N ILE A 77 13.29 -6.03 0.87
CA ILE A 77 14.11 -7.26 0.82
C ILE A 77 14.07 -8.09 2.12
N LYS A 78 13.58 -7.50 3.21
CA LYS A 78 13.60 -8.10 4.54
C LYS A 78 12.50 -9.15 4.71
N GLU A 79 12.72 -10.04 5.66
CA GLU A 79 11.73 -11.02 6.07
C GLU A 79 10.66 -10.38 6.98
N ASN A 80 9.59 -9.93 6.35
CA ASN A 80 8.43 -9.29 6.96
C ASN A 80 7.17 -9.60 6.15
N VAL A 81 6.01 -9.23 6.68
CA VAL A 81 4.76 -9.18 5.92
C VAL A 81 4.59 -7.75 5.42
N LEU A 82 4.67 -7.54 4.10
CA LEU A 82 4.51 -6.23 3.49
C LEU A 82 3.11 -6.10 2.89
N VAL A 83 2.32 -5.15 3.38
CA VAL A 83 1.01 -4.81 2.84
C VAL A 83 1.16 -3.63 1.90
N LEU A 84 0.73 -3.82 0.65
CA LEU A 84 0.70 -2.78 -0.37
C LEU A 84 -0.73 -2.50 -0.82
N GLU A 85 -0.97 -1.27 -1.25
CA GLU A 85 -2.24 -0.89 -1.85
C GLU A 85 -2.44 -1.58 -3.22
N MET A 86 -3.60 -2.20 -3.42
CA MET A 86 -3.98 -2.90 -4.64
C MET A 86 -4.50 -1.92 -5.72
N ASN A 87 -3.63 -0.99 -6.11
CA ASN A 87 -3.90 0.02 -7.11
C ASN A 87 -2.87 -0.06 -8.27
N PRO A 88 -3.30 -0.48 -9.48
CA PRO A 88 -2.43 -0.59 -10.64
C PRO A 88 -1.71 0.71 -11.06
N ARG A 89 -2.19 1.88 -10.63
CA ARG A 89 -1.58 3.18 -10.94
C ARG A 89 -0.31 3.47 -10.15
N ILE A 90 -0.01 2.66 -9.13
CA ILE A 90 1.16 2.84 -8.27
C ILE A 90 2.33 2.01 -8.83
N LEU A 91 3.20 2.66 -9.59
CA LEU A 91 4.32 2.03 -10.29
C LEU A 91 5.32 1.39 -9.32
N SER A 92 5.57 2.00 -8.16
CA SER A 92 6.43 1.43 -7.13
C SER A 92 5.91 0.07 -6.63
N ASN A 93 4.58 -0.14 -6.55
CA ASN A 93 4.01 -1.41 -6.08
C ASN A 93 4.30 -2.55 -7.05
N TRP A 94 4.27 -2.30 -8.36
CA TRP A 94 4.64 -3.30 -9.38
C TRP A 94 6.08 -3.77 -9.21
N ILE A 95 7.00 -2.83 -9.06
CA ILE A 95 8.42 -3.13 -8.86
C ILE A 95 8.60 -3.95 -7.58
N ILE A 96 7.97 -3.54 -6.48
CA ILE A 96 8.07 -4.24 -5.20
C ILE A 96 7.50 -5.66 -5.29
N LEU A 97 6.34 -5.83 -5.94
CA LEU A 97 5.71 -7.14 -6.12
C LEU A 97 6.60 -8.09 -6.90
N LEU A 98 7.17 -7.63 -8.02
CA LEU A 98 8.08 -8.43 -8.84
C LEU A 98 9.34 -8.81 -8.07
N LEU A 99 9.96 -7.84 -7.39
CA LEU A 99 11.15 -8.09 -6.56
C LEU A 99 10.84 -9.12 -5.47
N ARG A 100 9.81 -8.88 -4.65
CA ARG A 100 9.47 -9.76 -3.52
C ARG A 100 9.06 -11.15 -3.96
N ARG A 101 8.37 -11.30 -5.09
CA ARG A 101 8.08 -12.60 -5.68
C ARG A 101 9.36 -13.33 -6.06
N ALA A 102 10.33 -12.65 -6.67
CA ALA A 102 11.61 -13.26 -7.05
C ALA A 102 12.44 -13.72 -5.84
N ILE A 103 12.40 -12.99 -4.73
CA ILE A 103 13.12 -13.34 -3.49
C ILE A 103 12.27 -14.11 -2.45
N GLY A 104 11.07 -14.56 -2.82
CA GLY A 104 10.20 -15.37 -1.95
C GLY A 104 9.69 -14.67 -0.68
N ARG A 105 9.48 -13.34 -0.72
CA ARG A 105 8.99 -12.56 0.43
C ARG A 105 7.49 -12.36 0.39
N GLU A 106 6.83 -12.49 1.55
CA GLU A 106 5.37 -12.42 1.67
C GLU A 106 4.85 -10.98 1.45
N THR A 107 4.00 -10.81 0.46
CA THR A 107 3.30 -9.56 0.17
C THR A 107 1.79 -9.75 0.20
N VAL A 108 1.11 -8.88 0.93
CA VAL A 108 -0.35 -8.82 1.01
C VAL A 108 -0.82 -7.60 0.23
N LEU A 109 -1.85 -7.76 -0.59
CA LEU A 109 -2.49 -6.67 -1.31
C LEU A 109 -3.75 -6.23 -0.57
N TRP A 110 -3.91 -4.93 -0.36
CA TRP A 110 -5.09 -4.35 0.29
C TRP A 110 -5.79 -3.36 -0.63
N GLY A 111 -7.06 -3.58 -0.95
CA GLY A 111 -7.81 -2.69 -1.83
C GLY A 111 -9.21 -3.20 -2.15
N HIS A 112 -9.86 -2.56 -3.13
CA HIS A 112 -11.21 -2.95 -3.55
C HIS A 112 -11.24 -4.32 -4.22
N ALA A 113 -12.24 -5.14 -3.87
CA ALA A 113 -12.47 -6.43 -4.53
C ALA A 113 -12.75 -6.28 -6.03
N TRP A 114 -13.39 -5.19 -6.44
CA TRP A 114 -13.83 -4.93 -7.81
C TRP A 114 -13.46 -3.51 -8.26
N PRO A 115 -13.19 -3.28 -9.56
CA PRO A 115 -13.12 -1.92 -10.11
C PRO A 115 -14.47 -1.21 -9.95
N ARG A 116 -14.44 0.11 -9.71
CA ARG A 116 -15.65 0.96 -9.66
C ARG A 116 -16.52 0.87 -10.93
N SER A 117 -15.93 0.46 -12.05
CA SER A 117 -16.57 0.31 -13.36
C SER A 117 -17.01 -1.13 -13.69
N GLY A 118 -17.00 -2.05 -12.72
CA GLY A 118 -17.48 -3.43 -12.89
C GLY A 118 -16.40 -4.45 -13.29
N LEU A 119 -16.81 -5.73 -13.28
CA LEU A 119 -15.99 -6.93 -13.52
C LEU A 119 -15.24 -6.93 -14.87
N GLU A 120 -15.80 -6.30 -15.90
CA GLU A 120 -15.28 -6.40 -17.28
C GLU A 120 -14.39 -5.23 -17.72
N SER A 121 -14.07 -4.30 -16.81
CA SER A 121 -13.33 -3.11 -17.20
C SER A 121 -11.86 -3.45 -17.56
N LYS A 122 -11.26 -2.73 -18.52
CA LYS A 122 -9.86 -2.93 -18.92
C LYS A 122 -8.87 -2.80 -17.75
N SER A 123 -9.23 -2.04 -16.71
CA SER A 123 -8.43 -1.90 -15.49
C SER A 123 -8.52 -3.12 -14.56
N ASP A 124 -9.52 -4.00 -14.71
CA ASP A 124 -9.56 -5.26 -13.99
C ASP A 124 -8.51 -6.24 -14.48
N LYS A 125 -8.16 -6.25 -15.77
CA LYS A 125 -7.05 -7.11 -16.28
C LYS A 125 -5.73 -6.77 -15.60
N PHE A 126 -5.41 -5.48 -15.46
CA PHE A 126 -4.21 -5.03 -14.76
C PHE A 126 -4.29 -5.29 -13.26
N ARG A 127 -5.46 -5.04 -12.64
CA ARG A 127 -5.65 -5.36 -11.21
C ARG A 127 -5.54 -6.86 -10.97
N ASN A 128 -6.08 -7.70 -11.83
CA ASN A 128 -6.00 -9.15 -11.75
C ASN A 128 -4.55 -9.62 -11.88
N PHE A 129 -3.78 -9.07 -12.81
CA PHE A 129 -2.35 -9.38 -12.88
C PHE A 129 -1.62 -8.99 -11.60
N MET A 130 -1.94 -7.83 -11.01
CA MET A 130 -1.40 -7.42 -9.71
C MET A 130 -1.78 -8.42 -8.60
N ARG A 131 -3.04 -8.87 -8.56
CA ARG A 131 -3.54 -9.89 -7.61
C ARG A 131 -2.71 -11.17 -7.68
N LEU A 132 -2.39 -11.64 -8.88
CA LEU A 132 -1.59 -12.84 -9.11
C LEU A 132 -0.13 -12.71 -8.64
N LEU A 133 0.36 -11.48 -8.42
CA LEU A 133 1.70 -11.24 -7.86
C LEU A 133 1.70 -11.20 -6.33
N GLY A 134 0.55 -10.97 -5.68
CA GLY A 134 0.43 -10.98 -4.23
C GLY A 134 0.25 -12.40 -3.67
N ASN A 135 0.69 -12.64 -2.44
CA ASN A 135 0.48 -13.92 -1.76
C ASN A 135 -0.92 -14.03 -1.15
N LYS A 136 -1.45 -12.90 -0.66
CA LYS A 136 -2.77 -12.79 -0.03
C LYS A 136 -3.41 -11.46 -0.42
N ILE A 137 -4.73 -11.41 -0.35
CA ILE A 137 -5.50 -10.20 -0.66
C ILE A 137 -6.47 -9.93 0.49
N ILE A 138 -6.45 -8.71 0.99
CA ILE A 138 -7.45 -8.17 1.91
C ILE A 138 -8.34 -7.27 1.07
N VAL A 139 -9.60 -7.65 0.94
CA VAL A 139 -10.57 -6.89 0.18
C VAL A 139 -11.47 -6.07 1.08
N TYR A 140 -11.84 -4.88 0.63
CA TYR A 140 -13.01 -4.17 1.11
C TYR A 140 -13.91 -3.85 -0.08
N THR A 141 -15.22 -3.81 0.15
CA THR A 141 -16.23 -3.48 -0.85
C THR A 141 -16.36 -1.98 -0.97
#